data_AF-A0A139PSH0-F1
#
_entry.id   AF-A0A139PSH0-F1
#
_cell.length_a   1.000
_cell.length_b   1.000
_cell.length_c   1.000
_cell.angle_alpha   90.00
_cell.angle_beta   90.00
_cell.angle_gamma   90.00
#
_symmetry.space_group_name_H-M   'P 1'
#
loop_
_entity.id
_entity.type
_entity.pdbx_description
1 polymer ?
#
loop_
_entity_poly.entity_id
_entity_poly.type
_entity_poly.pdbx_seq_one_letter_code
_entity_poly.pdbx_strand_id
1 'polypeptide(L)' 'MLGVVAIFSYQLPKADKNFSDAGVKLVTLSNYSELIHLAQEEGYITPEGLALLKRFKEDQENWQG' A
#
# COMPACT_ATOMS: atom_id res chain seq x y z
N MET A 1 18.03 9.02 -14.99
CA MET A 1 17.12 7.85 -14.99
C MET A 1 15.70 8.35 -15.22
N LEU A 2 14.85 7.60 -15.94
CA LEU A 2 13.46 8.02 -16.27
C LEU A 2 12.43 7.66 -15.17
N GLY A 3 12.77 6.76 -14.25
CA GLY A 3 11.90 6.31 -13.15
C GLY A 3 11.90 4.79 -12.99
N VAL A 4 11.12 4.30 -12.01
CA VAL A 4 10.86 2.88 -11.75
C VAL A 4 9.38 2.59 -11.98
N VAL A 5 9.09 1.47 -12.65
CA VAL A 5 7.73 0.95 -12.79
C VAL A 5 7.64 -0.40 -12.07
N ALA A 6 6.65 -0.55 -11.19
CA ALA A 6 6.39 -1.78 -10.47
C ALA A 6 4.96 -2.30 -10.77
N ILE A 7 4.75 -3.60 -10.60
CA ILE A 7 3.42 -4.20 -10.78
C ILE A 7 2.50 -3.78 -9.62
N PHE A 8 3.01 -3.80 -8.39
CA PHE A 8 2.24 -3.55 -7.19
C PHE A 8 3.07 -2.80 -6.15
N SER A 9 2.42 -1.96 -5.33
CA SER A 9 3.03 -1.30 -4.17
C SER A 9 2.14 -1.38 -2.94
N TYR A 10 2.78 -1.68 -1.80
CA TYR A 10 2.17 -1.61 -0.47
C TYR A 10 1.90 -0.17 0.01
N GLN A 11 2.39 0.85 -0.71
CA GLN A 11 2.24 2.28 -0.36
C GLN A 11 2.71 2.59 1.07
N LEU A 12 3.86 2.01 1.45
CA LEU A 12 4.45 2.25 2.75
C LEU A 12 5.13 3.64 2.78
N PRO A 13 4.95 4.44 3.84
CA PRO A 13 5.57 5.76 3.95
C PRO A 13 7.10 5.73 3.78
N LYS A 14 7.74 4.64 4.23
CA LYS A 14 9.18 4.40 4.07
C LYS A 14 9.59 4.28 2.61
N ALA A 15 8.77 3.65 1.77
CA ALA A 15 9.05 3.55 0.34
C ALA A 15 8.95 4.93 -0.32
N ASP A 16 7.89 5.68 -0.05
CA ASP A 16 7.68 7.02 -0.60
C ASP A 16 8.84 7.97 -0.24
N LYS A 17 9.30 7.92 1.02
CA LYS A 17 10.46 8.68 1.47
C LYS A 17 11.73 8.27 0.72
N ASN A 18 12.02 6.98 0.61
CA ASN A 18 13.21 6.50 -0.09
C ASN A 18 13.24 6.90 -1.57
N PHE A 19 12.11 6.78 -2.27
CA PHE A 19 12.01 7.17 -3.67
C PHE A 19 12.11 8.69 -3.86
N SER A 20 11.53 9.47 -2.94
CA SER A 20 11.66 10.93 -2.91
C SER A 20 13.10 11.37 -2.65
N ASP A 21 13.76 10.80 -1.65
CA ASP A 21 15.15 11.11 -1.26
C ASP A 21 16.13 10.74 -2.38
N ALA A 22 15.84 9.66 -3.13
CA ALA A 22 16.62 9.24 -4.29
C ALA A 22 16.32 10.07 -5.56
N GLY A 23 15.30 10.94 -5.56
CA GLY A 23 14.86 11.68 -6.73
C GLY A 23 14.32 10.77 -7.86
N VAL A 24 13.80 9.60 -7.50
CA VAL A 24 13.34 8.57 -8.44
C VAL A 24 11.81 8.51 -8.43
N LYS A 25 11.19 8.77 -9.58
CA LYS A 25 9.74 8.60 -9.74
C LYS A 25 9.38 7.12 -9.75
N LEU A 26 8.53 6.69 -8.83
CA LEU A 26 7.89 5.36 -8.84
C LEU A 26 6.49 5.45 -9.45
N VAL A 27 6.18 4.53 -10.38
CA VAL A 27 4.83 4.33 -10.92
C VAL A 27 4.45 2.86 -10.73
N THR A 28 3.22 2.59 -10.33
CA THR A 28 2.74 1.22 -10.08
C THR A 28 1.48 0.92 -10.87
N LEU A 29 1.37 -0.29 -11.43
CA LEU A 29 0.17 -0.73 -12.15
C LEU A 29 -1.04 -0.91 -11.22
N SER A 30 -0.81 -1.36 -9.99
CA SER A 30 -1.82 -1.46 -8.93
C SER A 30 -1.20 -1.13 -7.57
N ASN A 31 -2.05 -0.90 -6.58
CA ASN A 31 -1.62 -0.51 -5.25
C ASN A 31 -2.48 -1.15 -4.16
N TYR A 32 -1.97 -1.14 -2.94
CA TYR A 32 -2.61 -1.78 -1.80
C TYR A 32 -4.01 -1.25 -1.48
N SER A 33 -4.23 0.06 -1.61
CA SER A 33 -5.54 0.65 -1.30
C SER A 33 -6.64 0.14 -2.25
N GLU A 34 -6.34 0.03 -3.53
CA GLU A 34 -7.25 -0.55 -4.53
C GLU A 34 -7.47 -2.04 -4.28
N LEU A 35 -6.40 -2.78 -3.97
CA LEU A 35 -6.49 -4.22 -3.70
C LEU A 35 -7.41 -4.53 -2.51
N ILE A 36 -7.25 -3.83 -1.39
CA ILE A 36 -8.07 -4.08 -0.19
C ILE A 36 -9.52 -3.59 -0.39
N HIS A 37 -9.74 -2.53 -1.18
CA HIS A 37 -11.08 -2.09 -1.52
C HIS A 37 -11.82 -3.15 -2.35
N LEU A 38 -11.16 -3.64 -3.41
CA LEU A 38 -11.72 -4.70 -4.25
C LEU A 38 -11.90 -6.00 -3.47
N ALA A 39 -10.97 -6.35 -2.58
CA ALA A 39 -11.10 -7.53 -1.72
C ALA A 39 -12.32 -7.46 -0.79
N GLN A 40 -12.71 -6.26 -0.32
CA GLN A 40 -13.95 -6.09 0.44
C GLN A 40 -15.18 -6.24 -0.46
N GLU A 41 -15.16 -5.62 -1.64
CA GLU A 41 -16.25 -5.66 -2.61
C GLU A 41 -16.54 -7.09 -3.08
N GLU A 42 -15.49 -7.87 -3.34
CA GLU A 42 -15.53 -9.27 -3.74
C GLU A 42 -15.79 -10.23 -2.54
N GLY A 43 -15.85 -9.72 -1.31
CA GLY A 43 -16.13 -10.51 -0.11
C GLY A 43 -14.97 -11.38 0.41
N TYR A 44 -13.74 -11.14 -0.05
CA TYR A 44 -12.54 -11.79 0.50
C TYR A 44 -12.20 -11.33 1.92
N ILE A 45 -12.60 -10.11 2.28
CA ILE A 45 -12.38 -9.54 3.62
C ILE A 45 -13.64 -8.85 4.15
N THR A 46 -13.83 -8.89 5.47
CA THR A 46 -14.94 -8.19 6.13
C THR A 46 -14.61 -6.70 6.30
N PRO A 47 -15.60 -5.83 6.56
CA PRO A 47 -15.37 -4.42 6.87
C PRO A 47 -14.39 -4.21 8.05
N GLU A 48 -14.41 -5.09 9.05
CA GLU A 48 -13.45 -5.07 10.16
C GLU A 48 -12.04 -5.44 9.69
N GLY A 49 -11.93 -6.43 8.80
CA GLY A 49 -10.68 -6.81 8.15
C GLY A 49 -10.08 -5.67 7.32
N LEU A 50 -10.92 -4.91 6.60
CA LEU A 50 -10.47 -3.72 5.88
C LEU A 50 -9.88 -2.67 6.83
N ALA A 51 -10.53 -2.41 7.97
CA ALA A 51 -10.05 -1.45 8.96
C ALA A 51 -8.68 -1.88 9.53
N LEU A 52 -8.47 -3.18 9.75
CA LEU A 52 -7.19 -3.73 10.19
C LEU A 52 -6.09 -3.54 9.14
N LEU A 53 -6.40 -3.83 7.87
CA LEU A 53 -5.48 -3.67 6.74
C LEU A 53 -5.09 -2.20 6.50
N LYS A 54 -6.03 -1.27 6.72
CA LYS A 54 -5.74 0.17 6.72
C LYS A 54 -4.77 0.55 7.83
N ARG A 55 -4.98 0.05 9.06
CA ARG A 55 -4.04 0.27 10.18
C ARG A 55 -2.66 -0.32 9.89
N PHE A 56 -2.59 -1.50 9.29
CA PHE A 56 -1.32 -2.11 8.87
C PHE A 56 -0.52 -1.24 7.90
N LYS A 57 -1.21 -0.56 6.97
CA LYS A 57 -0.55 0.39 6.06
C LYS A 57 0.01 1.61 6.81
N GLU A 58 -0.70 2.10 7.82
CA GLU A 58 -0.29 3.27 8.62
C GLU A 58 0.86 2.94 9.57
N ASP A 59 0.77 1.81 10.27
CA ASP A 59 1.75 1.36 11.24
C ASP A 59 1.92 -0.17 11.18
N GLN A 60 3.03 -0.62 10.59
CA GLN A 60 3.34 -2.04 10.46
C GLN A 60 3.79 -2.69 11.79
N GLU A 61 4.16 -1.90 12.79
CA GLU A 61 4.67 -2.38 14.07
C GLU A 61 3.56 -2.50 15.11
N ASN A 62 2.54 -1.63 15.08
CA ASN A 62 1.46 -1.58 16.09
C ASN A 62 0.05 -1.91 15.55
N TRP A 63 -0.07 -2.62 14.43
CA TRP A 63 -1.39 -2.87 13.80
C TRP A 63 -2.29 -3.89 14.51
N GLN A 64 -1.74 -4.76 15.36
CA GLN A 64 -2.52 -5.83 16.04
C GLN A 64 -3.05 -5.44 17.42
N GLY A 65 -2.51 -4.38 18.05
CA GLY A 65 -2.85 -3.97 19.41
C GLY A 65 -1.75 -3.20 20.08
#